data_AF-A0A355SZE7-F1
#
_entry.id   AF-A0A355SZE7-F1
#
_cell.length_a   1.000
_cell.length_b   1.000
_cell.length_c   1.000
_cell.angle_alpha   90.00
_cell.angle_beta   90.00
_cell.angle_gamma   90.00
#
_symmetry.space_group_name_H-M   'P 1'
#
loop_
_entity.id
_entity.type
_entity.pdbx_description
1 polymer ?
#
loop_
_entity_poly.entity_id
_entity_poly.type
_entity_poly.pdbx_seq_one_letter_code
_entity_poly.pdbx_strand_id
1 'polypeptide(L)' 'MRAMQVEGAFGLENLKAADLAKPEPGPGQVLVKLNNACLNYRDLAIVS' A
#
# COMPACT_ATOMS: atom_id res chain seq x y z
N MET A 1 8.47 -6.29 -5.16
CA MET A 1 7.00 -6.32 -5.30
C MET A 1 6.53 -4.91 -5.62
N ARG A 2 5.48 -4.79 -6.43
CA ARG A 2 4.82 -3.51 -6.67
C ARG A 2 3.92 -3.14 -5.49
N ALA A 3 3.93 -1.87 -5.09
CA ALA A 3 3.10 -1.34 -4.03
C ALA A 3 2.56 0.03 -4.42
N MET A 4 1.43 0.43 -3.83
CA MET A 4 0.96 1.82 -3.85
C MET A 4 1.40 2.51 -2.56
N GLN A 5 2.08 3.65 -2.65
CA GLN A 5 2.59 4.42 -1.52
C GLN A 5 2.19 5.89 -1.65
N VAL A 6 1.90 6.54 -0.52
CA VAL A 6 1.75 8.01 -0.49
C VAL A 6 3.14 8.61 -0.35
N GLU A 7 3.54 9.46 -1.29
CA GLU A 7 4.88 10.03 -1.34
C GLU A 7 4.86 11.56 -1.21
N GLY A 8 5.78 12.10 -0.41
CA GLY A 8 5.94 13.55 -0.23
C GLY A 8 4.87 14.17 0.67
N ALA A 9 3.68 14.42 0.13
CA ALA A 9 2.58 15.09 0.82
C ALA A 9 1.33 14.20 0.91
N PHE A 10 0.40 14.59 1.79
CA PHE A 10 -0.95 14.03 1.79
C PHE A 10 -1.69 14.42 0.50
N GLY A 11 -2.66 13.60 0.10
CA GLY A 11 -3.48 13.77 -1.10
C GLY A 11 -3.52 12.48 -1.93
N LEU A 12 -4.68 12.19 -2.54
CA LEU A 12 -4.82 11.01 -3.40
C LEU A 12 -3.92 11.09 -4.64
N GLU A 13 -3.62 12.31 -5.11
CA GLU A 13 -2.69 12.59 -6.21
C GLU A 13 -1.25 12.16 -5.91
N ASN A 14 -0.91 12.03 -4.63
CA ASN A 14 0.39 11.59 -4.14
C ASN A 14 0.46 10.07 -3.91
N LEU A 15 -0.62 9.33 -4.20
CA LEU A 15 -0.59 7.87 -4.23
C LEU A 15 0.09 7.37 -5.51
N LYS A 16 1.34 6.91 -5.39
CA LYS A 16 2.19 6.48 -6.51
C LYS A 16 2.49 4.99 -6.44
N ALA A 17 2.75 4.39 -7.60
CA ALA A 17 3.26 3.04 -7.68
C ALA A 17 4.77 3.04 -7.43
N ALA A 18 5.24 2.15 -6.56
CA ALA A 18 6.64 1.96 -6.23
C ALA A 18 7.03 0.48 -6.31
N ASP A 19 8.32 0.22 -6.59
CA ASP A 19 8.91 -1.11 -6.54
C ASP A 19 9.70 -1.28 -5.25
N LEU A 20 9.33 -2.28 -4.46
CA LEU A 20 9.93 -2.60 -3.16
C LEU A 20 10.58 -3.98 -3.18
N ALA A 21 11.44 -4.30 -2.20
CA ALA A 21 11.84 -5.68 -1.98
C ALA A 21 10.63 -6.57 -1.64
N LYS A 22 10.67 -7.85 -1.99
CA LYS A 22 9.66 -8.80 -1.53
C LYS A 22 9.83 -9.01 -0.02
N PRO A 23 8.76 -8.91 0.80
CA PRO A 23 8.86 -9.13 2.23
C PRO A 23 8.97 -10.63 2.53
N GLU A 24 9.70 -10.94 3.60
CA GLU A 24 9.83 -12.29 4.16
C GLU A 24 9.05 -12.36 5.49
N PRO A 25 8.17 -13.36 5.69
CA PRO A 25 7.38 -13.48 6.91
C PRO A 25 8.24 -13.98 8.09
N GLY A 26 8.04 -13.39 9.26
CA GLY A 26 8.60 -13.90 10.53
C GLY A 26 7.72 -14.97 11.20
N PRO A 27 8.10 -15.46 12.40
CA PRO A 27 7.32 -16.44 13.15
C PRO A 27 5.88 -15.95 13.40
N GLY A 28 4.90 -16.76 13.00
CA GLY A 28 3.47 -16.47 13.15
C GLY A 28 2.87 -15.53 12.10
N GLN A 29 3.65 -15.06 11.12
CA GLN A 29 3.17 -14.21 10.03
C GLN A 29 2.86 -15.02 8.77
N VAL A 30 1.92 -14.52 7.97
CA VAL A 30 1.57 -15.10 6.67
C VAL A 30 1.91 -14.12 5.57
N LEU A 31 2.64 -14.58 4.56
CA LEU A 31 2.86 -13.82 3.34
C LEU A 31 1.68 -14.04 2.39
N VAL A 32 0.99 -12.95 2.03
CA VAL A 32 -0.18 -12.98 1.14
C VAL A 32 0.19 -12.39 -0.21
N LYS A 33 -0.18 -13.09 -1.29
CA LYS A 33 -0.14 -12.54 -2.65
C LYS A 33 -1.43 -11.78 -2.92
N LEU A 34 -1.37 -10.46 -2.87
CA LEU A 34 -2.52 -9.60 -3.17
C LEU A 34 -2.81 -9.61 -4.67
N ASN A 35 -4.02 -10.02 -5.06
CA ASN A 35 -4.46 -9.97 -6.46
C ASN A 35 -5.22 -8.68 -6.77
N ASN A 36 -6.09 -8.24 -5.84
CA ASN A 36 -6.94 -7.05 -5.99
C ASN A 36 -7.01 -6.29 -4.66
N ALA A 37 -7.20 -4.97 -4.74
CA ALA A 37 -7.50 -4.11 -3.61
C ALA A 37 -8.44 -2.99 -4.06
N CYS A 38 -9.18 -2.40 -3.12
CA CYS A 38 -10.05 -1.26 -3.36
C CYS A 38 -9.77 -0.15 -2.34
N LEU A 39 -10.17 1.07 -2.67
CA LEU A 39 -10.17 2.19 -1.74
C LEU A 39 -11.51 2.22 -0.99
N ASN A 40 -11.41 2.37 0.32
CA ASN A 40 -12.53 2.66 1.21
C ASN A 40 -12.61 4.18 1.43
N TYR A 41 -13.76 4.65 1.93
CA TYR A 41 -13.91 6.04 2.34
C TYR A 41 -12.86 6.46 3.38
N ARG A 42 -12.50 5.55 4.29
CA ARG A 42 -11.48 5.82 5.31
C ARG A 42 -10.11 6.09 4.71
N ASP A 43 -9.77 5.41 3.61
CA ASP A 43 -8.48 5.60 2.95
C ASP A 43 -8.40 7.02 2.40
N LEU A 44 -9.49 7.51 1.80
CA LEU A 44 -9.62 8.89 1.35
C LEU A 44 -9.52 9.88 2.50
N ALA A 45 -10.23 9.64 3.61
CA ALA A 45 -10.25 10.55 4.76
C ALA A 45 -8.89 10.66 5.50
N ILE A 46 -8.02 9.65 5.39
CA ILE A 46 -6.68 9.67 6.00
C ILE A 46 -5.67 10.39 5.11
N VAL A 47 -5.84 10.29 3.78
CA VAL A 47 -4.92 10.93 2.84
C VAL A 47 -5.37 12.33 2.44
N SER A 48 -6.62 12.74 2.70
CA SER A 48 -7.14 14.09 2.43
C SER A 48 -6.80 15.11 3.51
#